data_AF-A0A420WWB9-F1
#
_entry.id   AF-A0A420WWB9-F1
#
_cell.length_a   1.000
_cell.length_b   1.000
_cell.length_c   1.000
_cell.angle_alpha   90.00
_cell.angle_beta   90.00
_cell.angle_gamma   90.00
#
_symmetry.space_group_name_H-M   'P 1'
#
loop_
_entity.id
_entity.type
_entity.pdbx_description
1 polymer ?
#
loop_
_entity_poly.entity_id
_entity_poly.type
_entity_poly.pdbx_seq_one_letter_code
_entity_poly.pdbx_strand_id
1 'polypeptide(L)'
;MSMPRSCLALAFTALVSLAGCGGHDTTSSGEDDQATGQPPLNPVHINRRLVQPDCRDNCATITVNSLRLDGAPRLTRQLELRQLLLAGDFNESADEAPASIREFAEHFFAQAAADHEEHPDTATYEARFEAEVVADHDDLLVIRLDDYVFRGGAHGMPTTGYMVIDQRNRHVVTLDDMLKAGQREAFNQALQAAHQRWLDSLDQPLDTGDWPFAPSDNVALLPEGAVVKYQPYAIAPYAAGQPELHIPYRELEGIFKPRYLPQDAS
;
A
#
# COMPACT_ATOMS: atom_id res chain seq x y z
N MET A 1 9.74 -26.64 -49.40
CA MET A 1 10.17 -26.62 -50.82
C MET A 1 9.48 -25.46 -51.52
N SER A 2 9.99 -25.02 -52.68
CA SER A 2 9.77 -23.69 -53.27
C SER A 2 8.37 -23.37 -53.81
N MET A 3 8.11 -22.05 -53.90
CA MET A 3 7.20 -21.36 -54.83
C MET A 3 7.31 -21.85 -56.30
N PRO A 4 6.28 -21.66 -57.17
CA PRO A 4 5.98 -20.38 -57.85
C PRO A 4 4.50 -19.96 -57.76
N ARG A 5 4.11 -18.68 -57.64
CA ARG A 5 4.22 -17.53 -58.58
C ARG A 5 3.51 -17.74 -59.93
N SER A 6 2.43 -16.99 -60.14
CA SER A 6 1.89 -16.66 -61.47
C SER A 6 1.63 -15.15 -61.54
N CYS A 7 2.23 -14.49 -62.54
CA CYS A 7 1.85 -13.13 -62.93
C CYS A 7 0.79 -13.21 -64.04
N LEU A 8 -0.13 -12.26 -64.08
CA LEU A 8 -0.73 -11.81 -65.34
C LEU A 8 -0.91 -10.29 -65.32
N ALA A 9 -0.70 -9.67 -66.46
CA ALA A 9 -0.66 -8.23 -66.65
C ALA A 9 -1.66 -7.79 -67.75
N LEU A 10 -1.59 -6.51 -68.13
CA LEU A 10 -2.41 -5.78 -69.11
C LEU A 10 -3.79 -5.30 -68.61
N ALA A 11 -4.29 -4.14 -69.04
CA ALA A 11 -3.63 -2.95 -69.60
C ALA A 11 -4.57 -1.72 -69.58
N PHE A 12 -3.96 -0.53 -69.52
CA PHE A 12 -4.44 0.79 -69.96
C PHE A 12 -5.90 0.99 -70.44
N THR A 13 -6.57 1.98 -69.83
CA THR A 13 -7.09 3.13 -70.60
C THR A 13 -6.95 4.41 -69.78
N ALA A 14 -6.51 5.51 -70.41
CA ALA A 14 -6.42 6.83 -69.78
C ALA A 14 -7.38 7.81 -70.47
N LEU A 15 -7.96 8.77 -69.74
CA LEU A 15 -8.61 9.94 -70.35
C LEU A 15 -8.41 11.24 -69.55
N VAL A 16 -8.13 12.29 -70.31
CA VAL A 16 -7.87 13.72 -69.98
C VAL A 16 -9.19 14.49 -70.07
N SER A 17 -9.54 15.49 -69.24
CA SER A 17 -8.92 16.13 -68.05
C SER A 17 -9.98 16.96 -67.31
N LEU A 18 -9.65 17.62 -66.19
CA LEU A 18 -9.91 19.07 -65.97
C LEU A 18 -9.30 19.59 -64.64
N ALA A 19 -8.74 20.79 -64.67
CA ALA A 19 -8.18 21.46 -63.50
C ALA A 19 -9.25 22.28 -62.75
N GLY A 20 -9.19 22.28 -61.42
CA GLY A 20 -9.98 23.16 -60.56
C GLY A 20 -9.16 23.59 -59.36
N CYS A 21 -8.86 24.89 -59.25
CA CYS A 21 -8.15 25.45 -58.11
C CYS A 21 -9.14 25.97 -57.06
N GLY A 22 -9.06 25.40 -55.87
CA GLY A 22 -9.59 25.88 -54.59
C GLY A 22 -8.99 24.96 -53.53
N GLY A 23 -8.41 25.42 -52.42
CA GLY A 23 -8.61 26.70 -51.74
C GLY A 23 -9.00 26.35 -50.30
N HIS A 24 -8.01 26.30 -49.41
CA HIS A 24 -8.09 26.12 -47.95
C HIS A 24 -9.24 25.28 -47.37
N ASP A 25 -8.91 24.15 -46.74
CA ASP A 25 -8.81 24.17 -45.27
C ASP A 25 -8.08 22.94 -44.73
N THR A 26 -7.15 23.18 -43.80
CA THR A 26 -6.37 22.13 -43.13
C THR A 26 -7.15 21.59 -41.94
N THR A 27 -8.20 20.79 -42.19
CA THR A 27 -8.82 19.98 -41.14
C THR A 27 -7.96 18.75 -40.87
N SER A 28 -6.93 18.97 -40.04
CA SER A 28 -6.36 17.92 -39.21
C SER A 28 -7.49 17.32 -38.37
N SER A 29 -8.05 16.19 -38.80
CA SER A 29 -8.89 15.36 -37.95
C SER A 29 -8.01 14.90 -36.80
N GLY A 30 -8.15 15.54 -35.64
CA GLY A 30 -7.50 15.07 -34.43
C GLY A 30 -7.95 13.64 -34.19
N GLU A 31 -6.99 12.72 -34.09
CA GLU A 31 -7.20 11.55 -33.26
C GLU A 31 -7.44 12.08 -31.85
N ASP A 32 -8.70 12.02 -31.41
CA ASP A 32 -9.06 12.20 -30.01
C ASP A 32 -8.24 11.19 -29.21
N ASP A 33 -7.20 11.67 -28.55
CA ASP A 33 -6.37 10.91 -27.63
C ASP A 33 -7.23 10.64 -26.39
N GLN A 34 -8.15 9.67 -26.53
CA GLN A 34 -9.01 9.21 -25.46
C GLN A 34 -8.12 8.61 -24.38
N ALA A 35 -7.80 9.42 -23.38
CA ALA A 35 -7.24 8.98 -22.13
C ALA A 35 -8.22 7.98 -21.49
N THR A 36 -8.08 6.69 -21.82
CA THR A 36 -8.82 5.59 -21.22
C THR A 36 -8.29 5.30 -19.82
N GLY A 37 -8.31 6.33 -18.96
CA GLY A 37 -8.12 6.17 -17.54
C GLY A 37 -9.23 5.29 -16.99
N GLN A 38 -8.87 4.32 -16.15
CA GLN A 38 -9.88 3.63 -15.34
C GLN A 38 -10.54 4.66 -14.41
N PRO A 39 -11.85 4.55 -14.13
CA PRO A 39 -12.47 5.45 -13.18
C PRO A 39 -11.76 5.36 -11.82
N PRO A 40 -11.68 6.47 -11.06
CA PRO A 40 -11.10 6.48 -9.72
C PRO A 40 -11.62 5.33 -8.86
N LEU A 41 -10.77 4.83 -7.97
CA LEU A 41 -11.19 3.82 -7.01
C LEU A 41 -12.27 4.40 -6.09
N ASN A 42 -13.23 3.57 -5.71
CA ASN A 42 -14.29 3.94 -4.78
C ASN A 42 -14.13 3.12 -3.48
N PRO A 43 -13.44 3.63 -2.45
CA PRO A 43 -13.33 2.99 -1.15
C PRO A 43 -14.65 3.08 -0.40
N VAL A 44 -15.17 1.93 0.04
CA VAL A 44 -16.39 1.82 0.83
C VAL A 44 -16.04 1.21 2.18
N HIS A 45 -16.28 1.95 3.26
CA HIS A 45 -16.08 1.44 4.62
C HIS A 45 -16.90 0.18 4.89
N ILE A 46 -16.27 -0.79 5.55
CA ILE A 46 -16.88 -2.02 6.02
C ILE A 46 -16.67 -2.16 7.53
N ASN A 47 -17.78 -2.15 8.27
CA ASN A 47 -17.77 -2.27 9.73
C ASN A 47 -18.33 -3.64 10.12
N ARG A 48 -17.55 -4.43 10.86
CA ARG A 48 -17.96 -5.74 11.38
C ARG A 48 -17.41 -5.92 12.79
N ARG A 49 -18.17 -6.60 13.65
CA ARG A 49 -17.71 -7.07 14.95
C ARG A 49 -18.00 -8.55 15.08
N LEU A 50 -16.95 -9.34 15.27
CA LEU A 50 -17.01 -10.76 15.57
C LEU A 50 -16.83 -10.94 17.08
N VAL A 51 -17.56 -11.87 17.65
CA VAL A 51 -17.47 -12.26 19.06
C VAL A 51 -17.24 -13.76 19.12
N GLN A 52 -16.39 -14.20 20.03
CA GLN A 52 -16.10 -15.60 20.29
C GLN A 52 -17.40 -16.44 20.40
N PRO A 53 -17.57 -17.51 19.59
CA PRO A 53 -18.70 -18.42 19.69
C PRO A 53 -18.82 -19.06 21.08
N ASP A 54 -20.06 -19.36 21.49
CA ASP A 54 -20.43 -20.08 22.73
C ASP A 54 -19.92 -19.49 24.07
N CYS A 55 -19.29 -18.32 24.02
CA CYS A 55 -18.84 -17.60 25.21
C CYS A 55 -20.00 -16.83 25.90
N ARG A 56 -19.88 -16.67 27.24
CA ARG A 56 -20.88 -16.02 28.10
C ARG A 56 -20.42 -14.66 28.64
N ASP A 57 -19.24 -14.65 29.26
CA ASP A 57 -18.62 -13.50 29.91
C ASP A 57 -17.16 -13.39 29.44
N ASN A 58 -16.55 -12.20 29.46
CA ASN A 58 -15.14 -11.98 29.08
C ASN A 58 -14.76 -12.51 27.66
N CYS A 59 -15.69 -12.44 26.71
CA CYS A 59 -15.55 -13.03 25.38
C CYS A 59 -14.62 -12.28 24.45
N ALA A 60 -13.72 -13.02 23.78
CA ALA A 60 -12.80 -12.45 22.80
C ALA A 60 -13.54 -11.77 21.64
N THR A 61 -12.97 -10.67 21.14
CA THR A 61 -13.61 -9.87 20.08
C THR A 61 -12.65 -9.46 18.98
N ILE A 62 -13.19 -9.38 17.77
CA ILE A 62 -12.48 -8.84 16.60
C ILE A 62 -13.35 -7.75 16.00
N THR A 63 -12.82 -6.53 15.91
CA THR A 63 -13.48 -5.40 15.25
C THR A 63 -12.78 -5.10 13.94
N VAL A 64 -13.54 -4.93 12.87
CA VAL A 64 -13.03 -4.64 11.52
C VAL A 64 -13.72 -3.37 11.04
N ASN A 65 -12.97 -2.27 10.97
CA ASN A 65 -13.36 -0.95 10.49
C ASN A 65 -12.53 -0.64 9.22
N SER A 66 -12.63 -1.50 8.21
CA SER A 66 -11.71 -1.54 7.07
C SER A 66 -12.38 -1.01 5.78
N LEU A 67 -11.71 -1.15 4.63
CA LEU A 67 -12.15 -0.66 3.33
C LEU A 67 -12.35 -1.78 2.31
N ARG A 68 -13.39 -1.64 1.50
CA ARG A 68 -13.63 -2.44 0.29
C ARG A 68 -13.54 -1.52 -0.93
N LEU A 69 -12.72 -1.89 -1.90
CA LEU A 69 -12.50 -1.10 -3.12
C LEU A 69 -13.46 -1.57 -4.21
N ASP A 70 -14.51 -0.79 -4.47
CA ASP A 70 -15.57 -1.17 -5.41
C ASP A 70 -15.06 -1.32 -6.83
N GLY A 71 -15.50 -2.40 -7.51
CA GLY A 71 -14.99 -2.78 -8.82
C GLY A 71 -13.51 -3.24 -8.83
N ALA A 72 -12.85 -3.38 -7.66
CA ALA A 72 -11.47 -3.80 -7.53
C ALA A 72 -11.28 -4.91 -6.46
N PRO A 73 -11.85 -6.12 -6.67
CA PRO A 73 -11.80 -7.20 -5.68
C PRO A 73 -10.38 -7.72 -5.41
N ARG A 74 -9.45 -7.64 -6.38
CA ARG A 74 -8.04 -8.00 -6.18
C ARG A 74 -7.33 -7.04 -5.20
N LEU A 75 -7.53 -5.74 -5.36
CA LEU A 75 -6.99 -4.74 -4.44
C LEU A 75 -7.62 -4.88 -3.04
N THR A 76 -8.93 -5.14 -2.96
CA THR A 76 -9.60 -5.43 -1.69
C THR A 76 -8.97 -6.63 -0.96
N ARG A 77 -8.69 -7.72 -1.67
CA ARG A 77 -8.01 -8.89 -1.05
C ARG A 77 -6.55 -8.59 -0.69
N GLN A 78 -5.85 -7.77 -1.47
CA GLN A 78 -4.49 -7.34 -1.15
C GLN A 78 -4.40 -6.38 0.05
N LEU A 79 -5.50 -5.69 0.36
CA LEU A 79 -5.67 -4.91 1.59
C LEU A 79 -5.89 -5.87 2.79
N GLU A 80 -6.85 -6.79 2.68
CA GLU A 80 -7.12 -7.80 3.73
C GLU A 80 -5.86 -8.61 4.08
N LEU A 81 -5.11 -9.06 3.08
CA LEU A 81 -3.86 -9.82 3.30
C LEU A 81 -2.77 -8.99 3.98
N ARG A 82 -2.70 -7.67 3.74
CA ARG A 82 -1.76 -6.78 4.46
C ARG A 82 -2.13 -6.67 5.93
N GLN A 83 -3.41 -6.49 6.24
CA GLN A 83 -3.89 -6.46 7.61
C GLN A 83 -3.61 -7.77 8.36
N LEU A 84 -3.80 -8.92 7.68
CA LEU A 84 -3.52 -10.23 8.25
C LEU A 84 -2.02 -10.47 8.51
N LEU A 85 -1.13 -9.93 7.66
CA LEU A 85 0.32 -9.95 7.88
C LEU A 85 0.76 -9.01 9.01
N LEU A 86 0.08 -7.87 9.19
CA LEU A 86 0.34 -6.91 10.29
C LEU A 86 -0.16 -7.43 11.65
N ALA A 87 -1.15 -8.33 11.65
CA ALA A 87 -1.76 -8.93 12.85
C ALA A 87 -1.21 -10.33 13.22
N GLY A 88 -0.24 -10.84 12.45
CA GLY A 88 0.49 -12.07 12.77
C GLY A 88 1.34 -11.91 14.02
N ASP A 89 1.69 -13.03 14.68
CA ASP A 89 2.68 -12.99 15.77
C ASP A 89 4.09 -12.78 15.20
N PHE A 90 4.99 -12.17 15.99
CA PHE A 90 6.39 -11.93 15.59
C PHE A 90 7.20 -13.20 15.32
N ASN A 91 6.66 -14.36 15.72
CA ASN A 91 7.26 -15.68 15.53
C ASN A 91 6.65 -16.45 14.33
N GLU A 92 5.55 -15.98 13.74
CA GLU A 92 4.90 -16.63 12.59
C GLU A 92 5.57 -16.19 11.28
N SER A 93 5.77 -17.13 10.36
CA SER A 93 6.29 -16.81 9.03
C SER A 93 5.19 -16.26 8.12
N ALA A 94 5.55 -15.49 7.09
CA ALA A 94 4.58 -14.92 6.14
C ALA A 94 3.78 -16.00 5.36
N ASP A 95 4.30 -17.23 5.29
CA ASP A 95 3.62 -18.38 4.68
C ASP A 95 2.55 -19.02 5.60
N GLU A 96 2.56 -18.68 6.89
CA GLU A 96 1.62 -19.18 7.92
C GLU A 96 0.49 -18.18 8.23
N ALA A 97 0.55 -16.96 7.67
CA ALA A 97 -0.47 -15.93 7.86
C ALA A 97 -1.86 -16.41 7.36
N PRO A 98 -2.95 -16.22 8.13
CA PRO A 98 -4.28 -16.65 7.72
C PRO A 98 -4.70 -16.09 6.37
N ALA A 99 -5.41 -16.87 5.54
CA ALA A 99 -5.78 -16.43 4.20
C ALA A 99 -6.96 -15.43 4.22
N SER A 100 -7.70 -15.29 5.32
CA SER A 100 -8.82 -14.35 5.48
C SER A 100 -9.08 -13.99 6.94
N ILE A 101 -9.80 -12.88 7.18
CA ILE A 101 -10.21 -12.46 8.54
C ILE A 101 -11.08 -13.52 9.23
N ARG A 102 -11.82 -14.34 8.48
CA ARG A 102 -12.60 -15.45 9.05
C ARG A 102 -11.70 -16.55 9.62
N GLU A 103 -10.63 -16.90 8.91
CA GLU A 103 -9.67 -17.92 9.34
C GLU A 103 -8.81 -17.41 10.50
N PHE A 104 -8.40 -16.14 10.46
CA PHE A 104 -7.81 -15.46 11.62
C PHE A 104 -8.75 -15.54 12.83
N ALA A 105 -10.05 -15.27 12.66
CA ALA A 105 -11.03 -15.36 13.74
C ALA A 105 -11.22 -16.79 14.28
N GLU A 106 -11.20 -17.80 13.41
CA GLU A 106 -11.27 -19.21 13.81
C GLU A 106 -10.07 -19.59 14.71
N HIS A 107 -8.84 -19.22 14.33
CA HIS A 107 -7.64 -19.47 15.15
C HIS A 107 -7.60 -18.61 16.43
N PHE A 108 -7.89 -17.32 16.31
CA PHE A 108 -7.86 -16.36 17.42
C PHE A 108 -8.86 -16.71 18.53
N PHE A 109 -10.08 -17.12 18.17
CA PHE A 109 -11.08 -17.54 19.14
C PHE A 109 -10.81 -18.93 19.72
N ALA A 110 -10.17 -19.84 18.97
CA ALA A 110 -9.73 -21.13 19.51
C ALA A 110 -8.61 -20.96 20.56
N GLN A 111 -7.62 -20.09 20.30
CA GLN A 111 -6.58 -19.73 21.27
C GLN A 111 -7.20 -19.07 22.52
N ALA A 112 -8.05 -18.05 22.34
CA ALA A 112 -8.70 -17.38 23.46
C ALA A 112 -9.56 -18.32 24.33
N ALA A 113 -10.16 -19.35 23.75
CA ALA A 113 -10.91 -20.36 24.49
C ALA A 113 -10.00 -21.27 25.34
N ALA A 114 -8.87 -21.72 24.77
CA ALA A 114 -7.89 -22.55 25.48
C ALA A 114 -7.23 -21.79 26.64
N ASP A 115 -6.75 -20.57 26.38
CA ASP A 115 -6.14 -19.70 27.39
C ASP A 115 -7.13 -19.38 28.53
N HIS A 116 -8.42 -19.19 28.22
CA HIS A 116 -9.44 -18.95 29.25
C HIS A 116 -9.78 -20.21 30.07
N GLU A 117 -9.67 -21.41 29.51
CA GLU A 117 -9.83 -22.67 30.27
C GLU A 117 -8.68 -22.86 31.27
N GLU A 118 -7.44 -22.53 30.88
CA GLU A 118 -6.27 -22.62 31.77
C GLU A 118 -6.18 -21.43 32.75
N HIS A 119 -6.58 -20.23 32.33
CA HIS A 119 -6.37 -18.96 33.03
C HIS A 119 -7.63 -18.05 32.99
N PRO A 120 -8.74 -18.44 33.65
CA PRO A 120 -10.06 -17.78 33.49
C PRO A 120 -10.12 -16.31 33.96
N ASP A 121 -9.22 -15.91 34.86
CA ASP A 121 -9.14 -14.54 35.42
C ASP A 121 -8.29 -13.57 34.55
N THR A 122 -7.78 -14.02 33.40
CA THR A 122 -6.96 -13.18 32.51
C THR A 122 -7.78 -12.21 31.66
N ALA A 123 -7.11 -11.17 31.18
CA ALA A 123 -7.73 -10.17 30.32
C ALA A 123 -8.08 -10.77 28.94
N THR A 124 -9.31 -10.53 28.52
CA THR A 124 -9.89 -10.99 27.26
C THR A 124 -9.08 -10.58 26.02
N TYR A 125 -8.90 -11.53 25.10
CA TYR A 125 -8.32 -11.32 23.78
C TYR A 125 -9.11 -10.27 22.95
N GLU A 126 -8.40 -9.33 22.33
CA GLU A 126 -9.00 -8.32 21.45
C GLU A 126 -8.15 -8.14 20.18
N ALA A 127 -8.80 -8.09 19.01
CA ALA A 127 -8.18 -7.62 17.78
C ALA A 127 -9.00 -6.48 17.14
N ARG A 128 -8.30 -5.51 16.54
CA ARG A 128 -8.89 -4.42 15.76
C ARG A 128 -8.15 -4.34 14.43
N PHE A 129 -8.91 -4.10 13.36
CA PHE A 129 -8.42 -3.97 12.00
C PHE A 129 -9.02 -2.72 11.36
N GLU A 130 -8.23 -1.67 11.15
CA GLU A 130 -8.73 -0.38 10.67
C GLU A 130 -8.04 0.03 9.36
N ALA A 131 -8.78 0.62 8.43
CA ALA A 131 -8.23 1.12 7.17
C ALA A 131 -8.81 2.49 6.81
N GLU A 132 -7.94 3.45 6.53
CA GLU A 132 -8.28 4.85 6.25
C GLU A 132 -7.56 5.33 4.98
N VAL A 133 -8.27 6.06 4.12
CA VAL A 133 -7.63 6.79 3.02
C VAL A 133 -6.98 8.04 3.60
N VAL A 134 -5.65 8.09 3.58
CA VAL A 134 -4.87 9.22 4.14
C VAL A 134 -4.37 10.19 3.07
N ALA A 135 -4.38 9.78 1.79
CA ALA A 135 -4.11 10.65 0.65
C ALA A 135 -4.78 10.12 -0.62
N ASP A 136 -5.25 11.02 -1.48
CA ASP A 136 -5.72 10.77 -2.84
C ASP A 136 -5.31 11.96 -3.72
N HIS A 137 -4.19 11.83 -4.43
CA HIS A 137 -3.60 12.89 -5.28
C HIS A 137 -2.73 12.26 -6.37
N ASP A 138 -2.51 12.97 -7.50
CA ASP A 138 -1.64 12.52 -8.60
C ASP A 138 -1.94 11.07 -9.09
N ASP A 139 -3.21 10.66 -9.13
CA ASP A 139 -3.66 9.27 -9.37
C ASP A 139 -3.04 8.22 -8.42
N LEU A 140 -2.60 8.62 -7.22
CA LEU A 140 -2.14 7.75 -6.14
C LEU A 140 -3.18 7.75 -5.02
N LEU A 141 -3.71 6.57 -4.69
CA LEU A 141 -4.53 6.36 -3.49
C LEU A 141 -3.64 5.75 -2.40
N VAL A 142 -3.53 6.42 -1.26
CA VAL A 142 -2.75 5.95 -0.11
C VAL A 142 -3.67 5.59 1.04
N ILE A 143 -3.63 4.31 1.41
CA ILE A 143 -4.42 3.76 2.51
C ILE A 143 -3.46 3.44 3.67
N ARG A 144 -3.77 3.96 4.86
CA ARG A 144 -3.15 3.55 6.12
C ARG A 144 -3.97 2.39 6.70
N LEU A 145 -3.27 1.37 7.17
CA LEU A 145 -3.83 0.20 7.85
C LEU A 145 -3.33 0.29 9.28
N ASP A 146 -4.23 0.48 10.25
CA ASP A 146 -3.90 0.52 11.68
C ASP A 146 -4.58 -0.66 12.35
N ASP A 147 -3.78 -1.65 12.74
CA ASP A 147 -4.23 -2.88 13.33
C ASP A 147 -3.72 -2.98 14.79
N TYR A 148 -4.45 -3.70 15.65
CA TYR A 148 -4.07 -3.93 17.04
C TYR A 148 -4.46 -5.34 17.45
N VAL A 149 -3.52 -6.08 18.04
CA VAL A 149 -3.79 -7.45 18.51
C VAL A 149 -3.33 -7.62 19.95
N PHE A 150 -4.23 -8.12 20.80
CA PHE A 150 -3.97 -8.50 22.19
C PHE A 150 -4.39 -9.94 22.41
N ARG A 151 -3.43 -10.77 22.82
CA ARG A 151 -3.58 -12.22 23.09
C ARG A 151 -3.26 -12.52 24.57
N GLY A 152 -3.76 -11.67 25.47
CA GLY A 152 -3.35 -11.69 26.87
C GLY A 152 -1.95 -11.10 27.09
N GLY A 153 -1.43 -11.22 28.32
CA GLY A 153 -0.15 -10.61 28.72
C GLY A 153 -0.27 -9.17 29.21
N ALA A 154 0.82 -8.39 29.11
CA ALA A 154 0.92 -7.05 29.71
C ALA A 154 0.26 -5.94 28.87
N HIS A 155 0.30 -6.04 27.54
CA HIS A 155 -0.30 -5.11 26.59
C HIS A 155 -0.48 -5.79 25.23
N GLY A 156 -1.35 -5.25 24.37
CA GLY A 156 -1.40 -5.65 22.97
C GLY A 156 -0.31 -5.00 22.13
N MET A 157 -0.35 -5.28 20.84
CA MET A 157 0.62 -4.81 19.86
C MET A 157 -0.10 -4.02 18.75
N PRO A 158 0.09 -2.69 18.68
CA PRO A 158 -0.35 -1.90 17.53
C PRO A 158 0.64 -2.07 16.38
N THR A 159 0.12 -2.18 15.17
CA THR A 159 0.91 -2.23 13.93
C THR A 159 0.28 -1.33 12.87
N THR A 160 1.11 -0.63 12.11
CA THR A 160 0.66 0.29 11.04
C THR A 160 1.36 -0.04 9.74
N GLY A 161 0.60 -0.26 8.68
CA GLY A 161 1.14 -0.46 7.32
C GLY A 161 0.52 0.49 6.31
N TYR A 162 1.24 0.77 5.22
CA TYR A 162 0.72 1.53 4.09
C TYR A 162 0.46 0.67 2.86
N MET A 163 -0.60 1.04 2.13
CA MET A 163 -0.92 0.51 0.81
C MET A 163 -1.08 1.69 -0.17
N VAL A 164 -0.03 1.95 -0.95
CA VAL A 164 -0.02 2.94 -2.03
C VAL A 164 -0.48 2.27 -3.32
N ILE A 165 -1.43 2.87 -4.04
CA ILE A 165 -2.02 2.30 -5.26
C ILE A 165 -1.93 3.33 -6.40
N ASP A 166 -1.29 2.99 -7.51
CA ASP A 166 -1.38 3.78 -8.75
C ASP A 166 -2.72 3.46 -9.43
N GLN A 167 -3.66 4.40 -9.36
CA GLN A 167 -5.05 4.20 -9.78
C GLN A 167 -5.17 3.97 -11.29
N ARG A 168 -4.22 4.50 -12.09
CA ARG A 168 -4.21 4.43 -13.56
C ARG A 168 -4.11 3.01 -14.10
N ASN A 169 -3.43 2.13 -13.35
CA ASN A 169 -3.20 0.72 -13.72
C ASN A 169 -3.64 -0.27 -12.63
N ARG A 170 -4.19 0.21 -11.50
CA ARG A 170 -4.61 -0.58 -10.32
C ARG A 170 -3.48 -1.45 -9.78
N HIS A 171 -2.25 -0.93 -9.78
CA HIS A 171 -1.07 -1.57 -9.21
C HIS A 171 -0.82 -1.12 -7.79
N VAL A 172 -0.41 -2.03 -6.91
CA VAL A 172 0.02 -1.69 -5.54
C VAL A 172 1.52 -1.40 -5.58
N VAL A 173 1.87 -0.14 -5.33
CA VAL A 173 3.23 0.39 -5.48
C VAL A 173 4.08 -0.05 -4.29
N THR A 174 5.15 -0.78 -4.56
CA THR A 174 6.20 -1.11 -3.59
C THR A 174 7.29 -0.03 -3.53
N LEU A 175 8.13 -0.03 -2.50
CA LEU A 175 9.31 0.86 -2.47
C LEU A 175 10.20 0.67 -3.71
N ASP A 176 10.43 -0.57 -4.15
CA ASP A 176 11.22 -0.84 -5.35
C ASP A 176 10.52 -0.37 -6.65
N ASP A 177 9.18 -0.32 -6.68
CA ASP A 177 8.43 0.35 -7.75
C ASP A 177 8.63 1.87 -7.72
N MET A 178 8.82 2.49 -6.55
CA MET A 178 9.09 3.93 -6.41
C MET A 178 10.51 4.31 -6.83
N LEU A 179 11.50 3.48 -6.49
CA LEU A 179 12.93 3.77 -6.70
C LEU A 179 13.36 3.71 -8.18
N LYS A 180 14.29 4.58 -8.58
CA LYS A 180 15.07 4.35 -9.80
C LYS A 180 16.03 3.17 -9.58
N ALA A 181 16.40 2.48 -10.66
CA ALA A 181 17.32 1.35 -10.59
C ALA A 181 18.64 1.74 -9.90
N GLY A 182 19.06 0.97 -8.90
CA GLY A 182 20.27 1.21 -8.10
C GLY A 182 20.12 2.19 -6.93
N GLN A 183 19.01 2.92 -6.80
CA GLN A 183 18.87 3.99 -5.80
C GLN A 183 18.43 3.53 -4.40
N ARG A 184 18.32 2.21 -4.15
CA ARG A 184 17.92 1.65 -2.84
C ARG A 184 18.82 2.13 -1.69
N GLU A 185 20.12 2.19 -1.93
CA GLU A 185 21.09 2.65 -0.92
C GLU A 185 21.00 4.16 -0.68
N ALA A 186 20.77 4.96 -1.72
CA ALA A 186 20.53 6.40 -1.56
C ALA A 186 19.24 6.67 -0.76
N PHE A 187 18.19 5.87 -0.96
CA PHE A 187 16.98 5.95 -0.14
C PHE A 187 17.24 5.60 1.32
N ASN A 188 17.99 4.52 1.60
CA ASN A 188 18.39 4.16 2.97
C ASN A 188 19.14 5.32 3.65
N GLN A 189 20.01 6.03 2.93
CA GLN A 189 20.74 7.20 3.44
C GLN A 189 19.82 8.40 3.72
N ALA A 190 18.85 8.68 2.85
CA ALA A 190 17.83 9.70 3.10
C ALA A 190 16.94 9.36 4.31
N LEU A 191 16.59 8.08 4.46
CA LEU A 191 15.84 7.55 5.61
C LEU A 191 16.67 7.58 6.90
N GLN A 192 17.97 7.33 6.84
CA GLN A 192 18.88 7.47 7.98
C GLN A 192 19.05 8.95 8.40
N ALA A 193 19.06 9.88 7.44
CA ALA A 193 19.03 11.31 7.75
C ALA A 193 17.69 11.73 8.40
N ALA A 194 16.56 11.16 7.95
CA ALA A 194 15.27 11.35 8.62
C ALA A 194 15.23 10.72 10.02
N HIS A 195 15.88 9.58 10.23
CA HIS A 195 16.05 8.96 11.54
C HIS A 195 16.80 9.88 12.51
N GLN A 196 17.89 10.51 12.07
CA GLN A 196 18.60 11.49 12.90
C GLN A 196 17.71 12.69 13.26
N ARG A 197 16.95 13.25 12.30
CA ARG A 197 16.00 14.33 12.59
C ARG A 197 14.92 13.93 13.59
N TRP A 198 14.48 12.68 13.56
CA TRP A 198 13.51 12.14 14.52
C TRP A 198 14.14 11.99 15.92
N LEU A 199 15.35 11.44 16.02
CA LEU A 199 16.11 11.37 17.29
C LEU A 199 16.30 12.76 17.91
N ASP A 200 16.67 13.75 17.09
CA ASP A 200 16.86 15.14 17.49
C ASP A 200 15.55 15.82 17.95
N SER A 201 14.39 15.22 17.64
CA SER A 201 13.05 15.73 18.02
C SER A 201 12.48 15.10 19.29
N LEU A 202 13.13 14.08 19.87
CA LEU A 202 12.65 13.40 21.07
C LEU A 202 12.93 14.22 22.34
N ASP A 203 11.92 14.34 23.22
CA ASP A 203 12.08 14.96 24.55
C ASP A 203 13.12 14.25 25.44
N GLN A 204 13.35 12.95 25.20
CA GLN A 204 14.34 12.13 25.89
C GLN A 204 15.24 11.45 24.85
N PRO A 205 16.58 11.55 24.97
CA PRO A 205 17.50 10.94 24.02
C PRO A 205 17.42 9.41 24.08
N LEU A 206 17.42 8.79 22.91
CA LEU A 206 17.45 7.34 22.73
C LEU A 206 18.91 6.86 22.62
N ASP A 207 19.25 5.72 23.25
CA ASP A 207 20.55 5.07 23.00
C ASP A 207 20.50 4.33 21.65
N THR A 208 21.22 4.85 20.66
CA THR A 208 21.30 4.26 19.32
C THR A 208 22.18 3.01 19.23
N GLY A 209 22.87 2.64 20.32
CA GLY A 209 23.54 1.35 20.47
C GLY A 209 22.55 0.21 20.72
N ASP A 210 21.54 0.45 21.56
CA ASP A 210 20.43 -0.49 21.80
C ASP A 210 19.38 -0.42 20.68
N TRP A 211 19.20 0.77 20.08
CA TRP A 211 18.20 1.04 19.04
C TRP A 211 18.86 1.61 17.77
N PRO A 212 19.58 0.78 17.00
CA PRO A 212 20.23 1.21 15.77
C PRO A 212 19.21 1.53 14.68
N PHE A 213 19.65 2.33 13.71
CA PHE A 213 18.90 2.54 12.47
C PHE A 213 18.64 1.22 11.74
N ALA A 214 17.39 0.99 11.32
CA ALA A 214 16.99 -0.11 10.45
C ALA A 214 16.29 0.42 9.18
N PRO A 215 16.56 -0.16 7.99
CA PRO A 215 15.80 0.16 6.78
C PRO A 215 14.35 -0.34 6.89
N SER A 216 13.42 0.29 6.17
CA SER A 216 12.00 -0.10 6.14
C SER A 216 11.38 0.17 4.76
N ASP A 217 10.50 -0.73 4.33
CA ASP A 217 9.76 -0.67 3.06
C ASP A 217 8.32 -0.15 3.26
N ASN A 218 7.95 0.19 4.51
CA ASN A 218 6.63 0.68 4.89
C ASN A 218 6.49 2.18 4.60
N VAL A 219 6.42 2.51 3.31
CA VAL A 219 6.48 3.89 2.79
C VAL A 219 5.13 4.36 2.26
N ALA A 220 4.65 5.50 2.76
CA ALA A 220 3.58 6.29 2.17
C ALA A 220 4.13 7.46 1.36
N LEU A 221 3.38 7.87 0.35
CA LEU A 221 3.59 9.11 -0.41
C LEU A 221 2.47 10.08 -0.02
N LEU A 222 2.73 10.98 0.93
CA LEU A 222 1.77 12.01 1.33
C LEU A 222 2.05 13.31 0.56
N PRO A 223 1.13 14.29 0.52
CA PRO A 223 1.33 15.52 -0.26
C PRO A 223 2.61 16.30 0.11
N GLU A 224 3.02 16.28 1.37
CA GLU A 224 4.17 17.03 1.90
C GLU A 224 5.51 16.29 1.77
N GLY A 225 5.49 14.97 1.58
CA GLY A 225 6.70 14.14 1.56
C GLY A 225 6.42 12.64 1.66
N ALA A 226 7.47 11.84 1.54
CA ALA A 226 7.38 10.42 1.86
C ALA A 226 7.42 10.23 3.38
N VAL A 227 6.62 9.28 3.88
CA VAL A 227 6.57 8.91 5.30
C VAL A 227 6.92 7.45 5.44
N VAL A 228 7.84 7.13 6.36
CA VAL A 228 8.23 5.75 6.68
C VAL A 228 7.85 5.44 8.12
N LYS A 229 6.98 4.45 8.31
CA LYS A 229 6.41 4.10 9.61
C LYS A 229 7.03 2.81 10.16
N TYR A 230 7.41 2.86 11.42
CA TYR A 230 8.01 1.75 12.16
C TYR A 230 7.05 1.18 13.19
N GLN A 231 7.10 -0.14 13.38
CA GLN A 231 6.36 -0.80 14.47
C GLN A 231 7.06 -0.57 15.81
N PRO A 232 6.38 -0.80 16.96
CA PRO A 232 7.06 -0.77 18.26
C PRO A 232 8.20 -1.78 18.27
N TYR A 233 9.28 -1.50 19.01
CA TYR A 233 10.50 -2.32 19.06
C TYR A 233 11.32 -2.41 17.76
N ALA A 234 10.97 -1.71 16.68
CA ALA A 234 11.76 -1.76 15.45
C ALA A 234 13.05 -0.89 15.50
N ILE A 235 12.92 0.34 16.01
CA ILE A 235 14.02 1.32 16.20
C ILE A 235 13.87 2.12 17.49
N ALA A 236 12.99 1.68 18.41
CA ALA A 236 12.68 2.36 19.66
C ALA A 236 11.92 1.41 20.61
N PRO A 237 11.99 1.58 21.95
CA PRO A 237 11.20 0.79 22.88
C PRO A 237 9.70 1.12 22.72
N TYR A 238 8.83 0.18 23.12
CA TYR A 238 7.37 0.31 23.03
C TYR A 238 6.80 1.63 23.59
N ALA A 239 7.43 2.19 24.64
CA ALA A 239 7.02 3.47 25.24
C ALA A 239 7.16 4.68 24.29
N ALA A 240 7.95 4.58 23.21
CA ALA A 240 8.04 5.57 22.14
C ALA A 240 6.97 5.39 21.04
N GLY A 241 6.10 4.38 21.17
CA GLY A 241 5.03 4.08 20.22
C GLY A 241 5.53 3.54 18.88
N GLN A 242 5.05 4.13 17.79
CA GLN A 242 5.36 3.74 16.41
C GLN A 242 6.05 4.91 15.68
N PRO A 243 7.40 4.92 15.62
CA PRO A 243 8.17 6.01 15.03
C PRO A 243 7.78 6.30 13.58
N GLU A 244 7.75 7.58 13.23
CA GLU A 244 7.34 8.08 11.93
C GLU A 244 8.41 9.02 11.38
N LEU A 245 9.05 8.61 10.28
CA LEU A 245 10.17 9.32 9.68
C LEU A 245 9.72 10.03 8.39
N HIS A 246 9.81 11.36 8.38
CA HIS A 246 9.43 12.17 7.22
C HIS A 246 10.66 12.48 6.35
N ILE A 247 10.56 12.15 5.05
CA ILE A 247 11.55 12.48 4.02
C ILE A 247 10.91 13.47 3.03
N PRO A 248 11.31 14.75 3.05
CA PRO A 248 10.87 15.74 2.06
C PRO A 248 11.20 15.30 0.63
N TYR A 249 10.30 15.53 -0.34
CA TYR A 249 10.50 15.07 -1.73
C TYR A 249 11.78 15.57 -2.40
N ARG A 250 12.28 16.75 -2.04
CA ARG A 250 13.60 17.27 -2.47
C ARG A 250 14.79 16.36 -2.11
N GLU A 251 14.68 15.58 -1.03
CA GLU A 251 15.70 14.61 -0.59
C GLU A 251 15.57 13.28 -1.35
N LEU A 252 14.49 13.12 -2.14
CA LEU A 252 14.17 11.96 -2.96
C LEU A 252 14.28 12.26 -4.48
N GLU A 253 14.55 13.51 -4.85
CA GLU A 253 14.95 13.88 -6.20
C GLU A 253 16.19 13.07 -6.61
N GLY A 254 16.19 12.55 -7.85
CA GLY A 254 17.24 11.63 -8.29
C GLY A 254 17.08 10.19 -7.78
N ILE A 255 16.45 9.97 -6.63
CA ILE A 255 16.23 8.66 -5.99
C ILE A 255 14.95 7.99 -6.48
N PHE A 256 13.81 8.68 -6.39
CA PHE A 256 12.51 8.19 -6.87
C PHE A 256 12.34 8.41 -8.38
N LYS A 257 11.57 7.52 -9.02
CA LYS A 257 11.09 7.72 -10.40
C LYS A 257 10.16 8.96 -10.41
N PRO A 258 10.21 9.84 -11.43
CA PRO A 258 9.41 11.07 -11.46
C PRO A 258 7.89 10.89 -11.28
N ARG A 259 7.36 9.69 -11.54
CA ARG A 259 5.95 9.32 -11.28
C ARG A 259 5.53 9.48 -9.81
N TYR A 260 6.46 9.35 -8.88
CA TYR A 260 6.26 9.32 -7.42
C TYR A 260 6.86 10.54 -6.71
N LEU A 261 7.03 11.63 -7.46
CA LEU A 261 7.35 12.96 -6.96
C LEU A 261 6.21 13.90 -7.39
N PRO A 262 5.87 14.94 -6.60
CA PRO A 262 4.88 15.93 -6.98
C PRO A 262 5.23 16.59 -8.33
N GLN A 263 4.24 16.81 -9.19
CA GLN A 263 4.46 17.39 -10.52
C GLN A 263 4.89 18.87 -10.48
N ASP A 264 4.53 19.60 -9.41
CA ASP A 264 4.69 21.05 -9.30
C ASP A 264 5.99 21.51 -8.58
N ALA A 265 6.94 20.60 -8.34
CA ALA A 265 8.26 20.94 -7.79
C ALA A 265 9.22 21.46 -8.88
N SER A 266 9.01 22.72 -9.32
CA SER A 266 9.84 23.44 -10.31
C SER A 266 10.28 24.82 -9.83
#